data_AF-A0A812R6Z4-F1
#
_entry.id   AF-A0A812R6Z4-F1
#
_cell.length_a   1.000
_cell.length_b   1.000
_cell.length_c   1.000
_cell.angle_alpha   90.00
_cell.angle_beta   90.00
_cell.angle_gamma   90.00
#
_symmetry.space_group_name_H-M   'P 1'
#
loop_
_entity.id
_entity.type
_entity.pdbx_description
1 polymer ?
#
loop_
_entity_poly.entity_id
_entity_poly.type
_entity_poly.pdbx_seq_one_letter_code
_entity_poly.pdbx_strand_id
1 'polypeptide(L)'
;MEPPEQARARGLKTWGRNSHKEAEAFKTLESYFRASPMSSFHKIQRLTGASKADALFMPNGFEEGLPIQLKAATSSAMRGKNYQFQHLSGYDGMLVIMIGLDGKHIWASAGQEMSSKELWITVGCKSDTSRRVMDLGSHSVACFEDESEFPHVSIAEAMLQCADNHKLEVAAHLLFDQLISSADLCLRYPTVHQSAVDSLLAIVNVNGSIMNLRVQEKARHPRRTDARYMVAMKKQGGAMGNLAYNENDFDLLAAFLMDEDQLQGAFFIPTPALVEHGFVGKKAKTLYLYPPWCLPKRQSTKEKHSWQLDFFLDLRGWNGSQKPEPEVLERLRSLILRSLDDTSATANLGV
;
A
#
# COMPACT_ATOMS: atom_id res chain seq x y z
N MET A 1 32.72 -13.52 -0.60
CA MET A 1 31.25 -13.39 -0.79
C MET A 1 30.79 -12.15 -0.03
N GLU A 2 29.98 -11.29 -0.64
CA GLU A 2 29.43 -10.11 0.03
C GLU A 2 28.41 -10.52 1.12
N PRO A 3 28.40 -9.89 2.30
CA PRO A 3 27.39 -10.12 3.32
C PRO A 3 25.96 -9.84 2.82
N PRO A 4 24.96 -10.66 3.17
CA PRO A 4 23.57 -10.46 2.73
C PRO A 4 23.00 -9.06 3.02
N GLU A 5 23.43 -8.42 4.11
CA GLU A 5 23.02 -7.06 4.47
C GLU A 5 23.58 -5.99 3.52
N GLN A 6 24.83 -6.14 3.08
CA GLN A 6 25.45 -5.25 2.10
C GLN A 6 24.84 -5.43 0.71
N ALA A 7 24.58 -6.69 0.32
CA ALA A 7 23.87 -7.00 -0.91
C ALA A 7 22.44 -6.43 -0.90
N ARG A 8 21.74 -6.50 0.24
CA ARG A 8 20.41 -5.89 0.44
C ARG A 8 20.48 -4.38 0.38
N ALA A 9 21.43 -3.75 1.07
CA ALA A 9 21.62 -2.31 1.05
C ALA A 9 21.92 -1.80 -0.38
N ARG A 10 22.75 -2.52 -1.16
CA ARG A 10 23.01 -2.20 -2.57
C ARG A 10 21.79 -2.42 -3.45
N GLY A 11 21.06 -3.52 -3.24
CA GLY A 11 19.81 -3.83 -3.95
C GLY A 11 18.76 -2.75 -3.72
N LEU A 12 18.55 -2.37 -2.46
CA LEU A 12 17.68 -1.25 -2.06
C LEU A 12 18.22 0.10 -2.55
N LYS A 13 19.53 0.31 -2.65
CA LYS A 13 20.10 1.51 -3.27
C LYS A 13 19.82 1.59 -4.77
N THR A 14 19.69 0.45 -5.45
CA THR A 14 19.43 0.39 -6.90
C THR A 14 17.93 0.51 -7.20
N TRP A 15 17.09 -0.25 -6.49
CA TRP A 15 15.64 -0.27 -6.69
C TRP A 15 14.91 0.80 -5.87
N GLY A 16 15.37 1.06 -4.65
CA GLY A 16 14.90 2.16 -3.82
C GLY A 16 15.25 3.53 -4.39
N ARG A 17 16.09 3.64 -5.43
CA ARG A 17 16.18 4.89 -6.22
C ARG A 17 14.84 5.22 -6.88
N ASN A 18 14.11 4.24 -7.39
CA ASN A 18 12.81 4.49 -8.02
C ASN A 18 11.77 4.86 -6.96
N SER A 19 11.70 4.11 -5.87
CA SER A 19 10.80 4.41 -4.75
C SER A 19 11.11 5.76 -4.10
N HIS A 20 12.40 6.13 -4.01
CA HIS A 20 12.83 7.45 -3.56
C HIS A 20 12.41 8.54 -4.55
N LYS A 21 12.57 8.31 -5.86
CA LYS A 21 12.11 9.25 -6.90
C LYS A 21 10.60 9.47 -6.84
N GLU A 22 9.81 8.42 -6.65
CA GLU A 22 8.35 8.54 -6.50
C GLU A 22 7.97 9.31 -5.25
N ALA A 23 8.61 9.01 -4.11
CA ALA A 23 8.39 9.75 -2.86
C ALA A 23 8.81 11.22 -2.98
N GLU A 24 9.96 11.48 -3.59
CA GLU A 24 10.48 12.83 -3.84
C GLU A 24 9.57 13.60 -4.79
N ALA A 25 9.15 12.98 -5.90
CA ALA A 25 8.22 13.58 -6.86
C ALA A 25 6.90 13.94 -6.19
N PHE A 26 6.35 13.06 -5.34
CA PHE A 26 5.10 13.35 -4.65
C PHE A 26 5.27 14.53 -3.67
N LYS A 27 6.38 14.58 -2.93
CA LYS A 27 6.73 15.72 -2.07
C LYS A 27 6.86 17.00 -2.89
N THR A 28 7.45 16.94 -4.08
CA THR A 28 7.52 18.06 -5.01
C THR A 28 6.12 18.49 -5.44
N LEU A 29 5.27 17.56 -5.88
CA LEU A 29 3.88 17.82 -6.26
C LEU A 29 3.13 18.56 -5.15
N GLU A 30 3.16 18.06 -3.92
CA GLU A 30 2.54 18.70 -2.77
C GLU A 30 3.10 20.11 -2.51
N SER A 31 4.42 20.28 -2.62
CA SER A 31 5.05 21.60 -2.41
C SER A 31 4.59 22.62 -3.44
N TYR A 32 4.46 22.24 -4.71
CA TYR A 32 3.96 23.13 -5.75
C TYR A 32 2.48 23.43 -5.56
N PHE A 33 1.70 22.41 -5.21
CA PHE A 33 0.27 22.58 -4.97
C PHE A 33 0.00 23.50 -3.77
N ARG A 34 0.70 23.31 -2.65
CA ARG A 34 0.58 24.17 -1.45
C ARG A 34 0.96 25.63 -1.71
N ALA A 35 1.82 25.89 -2.70
CA ALA A 35 2.15 27.25 -3.10
C ALA A 35 1.06 27.91 -3.96
N SER A 36 0.11 27.13 -4.49
CA SER A 36 -1.03 27.63 -5.25
C SER A 36 -2.15 28.11 -4.32
N PRO A 37 -2.85 29.22 -4.66
CA PRO A 37 -4.04 29.66 -3.91
C PRO A 37 -5.12 28.57 -3.77
N MET A 38 -5.19 27.65 -4.74
CA MET A 38 -6.18 26.57 -4.78
C MET A 38 -6.02 25.55 -3.65
N SER A 39 -4.87 25.49 -2.98
CA SER A 39 -4.64 24.59 -1.83
C SER A 39 -5.50 24.88 -0.60
N SER A 40 -6.14 26.04 -0.55
CA SER A 40 -7.13 26.39 0.48
C SER A 40 -8.50 25.74 0.25
N PHE A 41 -8.82 25.40 -1.00
CA PHE A 41 -10.12 24.86 -1.41
C PHE A 41 -10.06 23.39 -1.81
N HIS A 42 -8.87 22.91 -2.17
CA HIS A 42 -8.65 21.56 -2.67
C HIS A 42 -7.51 20.88 -1.90
N LYS A 43 -7.46 19.56 -2.01
CA LYS A 43 -6.39 18.71 -1.49
C LYS A 43 -5.92 17.74 -2.57
N ILE A 44 -4.66 17.33 -2.44
CA ILE A 44 -4.13 16.16 -3.16
C ILE A 44 -4.05 15.03 -2.14
N GLN A 45 -4.92 14.04 -2.30
CA GLN A 45 -4.93 12.84 -1.48
C GLN A 45 -4.05 11.79 -2.14
N ARG A 46 -2.94 11.42 -1.48
CA ARG A 46 -2.11 10.30 -1.96
C ARG A 46 -2.91 9.01 -1.90
N LEU A 47 -2.82 8.22 -2.98
CA LEU A 47 -3.26 6.83 -3.00
C LEU A 47 -2.05 5.95 -2.72
N THR A 48 -2.27 4.85 -2.03
CA THR A 48 -1.21 3.92 -1.63
C THR A 48 -1.44 2.55 -2.25
N GLY A 49 -0.47 1.65 -2.07
CA GLY A 49 -0.53 0.31 -2.63
C GLY A 49 -0.21 0.30 -4.13
N ALA A 50 -0.88 -0.60 -4.86
CA ALA A 50 -0.63 -0.85 -6.28
C ALA A 50 -1.65 -0.18 -7.22
N SER A 51 -2.36 0.83 -6.70
CA SER A 51 -3.26 1.68 -7.48
C SER A 51 -2.57 2.20 -8.73
N LYS A 52 -3.30 2.26 -9.84
CA LYS A 52 -2.83 2.87 -11.08
C LYS A 52 -2.82 4.38 -11.00
N ALA A 53 -3.62 5.00 -10.14
CA ALA A 53 -3.47 6.41 -9.81
C ALA A 53 -2.58 6.56 -8.58
N ASP A 54 -1.65 7.50 -8.60
CA ASP A 54 -0.79 7.80 -7.44
C ASP A 54 -1.48 8.74 -6.44
N ALA A 55 -2.49 9.49 -6.90
CA ALA A 55 -3.22 10.45 -6.09
C ALA A 55 -4.60 10.79 -6.67
N LEU A 56 -5.44 11.41 -5.85
CA LEU A 56 -6.63 12.14 -6.28
C LEU A 56 -6.47 13.62 -5.97
N PHE A 57 -6.81 14.48 -6.92
CA PHE A 57 -7.05 15.90 -6.67
C PHE A 57 -8.55 16.13 -6.45
N MET A 58 -8.90 16.69 -5.28
CA MET A 58 -10.30 16.77 -4.86
C MET A 58 -10.59 18.09 -4.15
N PRO A 59 -11.80 18.66 -4.29
CA PRO A 59 -12.24 19.73 -3.42
C PRO A 59 -12.32 19.26 -1.95
N ASN A 60 -12.12 20.19 -1.02
CA ASN A 60 -12.19 19.88 0.41
C ASN A 60 -13.61 19.45 0.79
N GLY A 61 -13.72 18.28 1.44
CA GLY A 61 -15.00 17.69 1.86
C GLY A 61 -15.67 16.77 0.85
N PHE A 62 -15.09 16.58 -0.33
CA PHE A 62 -15.58 15.66 -1.36
C PHE A 62 -14.91 14.29 -1.24
N GLU A 63 -15.60 13.25 -1.70
CA GLU A 63 -15.14 11.85 -1.69
C GLU A 63 -14.65 11.37 -3.08
N GLU A 64 -14.94 12.14 -4.12
CA GLU A 64 -14.55 11.89 -5.50
C GLU A 64 -13.54 12.93 -5.99
N GLY A 65 -12.70 12.52 -6.93
CA GLY A 65 -11.53 13.27 -7.34
C GLY A 65 -11.10 13.01 -8.77
N LEU A 66 -10.31 13.96 -9.28
CA LEU A 66 -9.52 13.80 -10.50
C LEU A 66 -8.37 12.82 -10.23
N PRO A 67 -8.33 11.65 -10.90
CA PRO A 67 -7.21 10.72 -10.75
C PRO A 67 -5.93 11.26 -11.37
N ILE A 68 -4.86 11.23 -10.59
CA ILE A 68 -3.53 11.71 -10.98
C ILE A 68 -2.58 10.52 -11.06
N GLN A 69 -1.91 10.36 -12.20
CA GLN A 69 -0.70 9.55 -12.32
C GLN A 69 0.53 10.46 -12.25
N LEU A 70 1.48 10.12 -11.39
CA LEU A 70 2.73 10.84 -11.24
C LEU A 70 3.88 10.11 -11.97
N LYS A 71 4.74 10.87 -12.62
CA LYS A 71 5.95 10.37 -13.29
C LYS A 71 7.12 11.26 -12.94
N ALA A 72 8.27 10.67 -12.68
CA ALA A 72 9.44 11.37 -12.20
C ALA A 72 10.66 11.05 -13.06
N ALA A 73 11.44 12.08 -13.39
CA ALA A 73 12.69 11.93 -14.11
C ALA A 73 13.76 12.88 -13.54
N THR A 74 15.02 12.50 -13.73
CA THR A 74 16.19 13.36 -13.47
C THR A 74 16.86 13.60 -14.81
N SER A 75 17.43 14.78 -15.03
CA SER A 75 18.04 15.10 -16.32
C SER A 75 19.26 14.22 -16.61
N SER A 76 19.49 13.92 -17.89
CA SER A 76 20.71 13.22 -18.30
C SER A 76 21.90 14.20 -18.32
N ALA A 77 22.94 13.94 -17.52
CA ALA A 77 24.11 14.83 -17.40
C ALA A 77 24.83 15.13 -18.72
N MET A 78 24.71 14.26 -19.73
CA MET A 78 25.46 14.37 -20.99
C MET A 78 24.79 15.17 -22.11
N ARG A 79 23.49 15.53 -22.01
CA ARG A 79 22.72 16.07 -23.16
C ARG A 79 21.85 17.28 -22.84
N GLY A 80 22.19 18.05 -21.81
CA GLY A 80 21.37 19.17 -21.34
C GLY A 80 20.13 18.71 -20.58
N LYS A 81 19.23 19.65 -20.24
CA LYS A 81 18.00 19.44 -19.45
C LYS A 81 16.97 18.59 -20.23
N ASN A 82 17.29 17.32 -20.45
CA ASN A 82 16.47 16.33 -21.13
C ASN A 82 15.98 15.28 -20.13
N TYR A 83 14.67 15.06 -20.10
CA TYR A 83 13.97 14.21 -19.15
C TYR A 83 13.27 13.07 -19.89
N GLN A 84 13.54 11.82 -19.49
CA GLN A 84 12.87 10.64 -20.02
C GLN A 84 11.87 10.12 -18.99
N PHE A 85 10.61 10.08 -19.37
CA PHE A 85 9.53 9.47 -18.59
C PHE A 85 9.13 8.15 -19.26
N GLN A 86 8.92 7.11 -18.46
CA GLN A 86 8.61 5.75 -18.94
C GLN A 86 7.26 5.27 -18.42
N HIS A 87 6.75 4.22 -19.08
CA HIS A 87 5.47 3.57 -18.80
C HIS A 87 4.31 4.57 -18.79
N LEU A 88 4.16 5.35 -19.87
CA LEU A 88 3.13 6.40 -19.96
C LEU A 88 1.80 5.93 -20.58
N SER A 89 1.76 4.71 -21.13
CA SER A 89 0.56 4.20 -21.79
C SER A 89 -0.51 3.73 -20.81
N GLY A 90 -1.76 3.96 -21.20
CA GLY A 90 -2.93 3.36 -20.57
C GLY A 90 -3.50 4.15 -19.40
N TYR A 91 -3.22 5.45 -19.27
CA TYR A 91 -3.78 6.31 -18.23
C TYR A 91 -5.02 7.10 -18.68
N ASP A 92 -5.76 6.59 -19.67
CA ASP A 92 -6.96 7.24 -20.21
C ASP A 92 -7.91 7.69 -19.08
N GLY A 93 -8.39 8.93 -19.16
CA GLY A 93 -9.22 9.55 -18.13
C GLY A 93 -8.47 10.04 -16.88
N MET A 94 -7.13 9.99 -16.84
CA MET A 94 -6.31 10.50 -15.74
C MET A 94 -5.45 11.69 -16.16
N LEU A 95 -5.15 12.56 -15.20
CA LEU A 95 -4.14 13.60 -15.37
C LEU A 95 -2.74 13.02 -15.12
N VAL A 96 -1.89 13.01 -16.15
CA VAL A 96 -0.50 12.53 -16.02
C VAL A 96 0.41 13.71 -15.72
N ILE A 97 0.89 13.80 -14.47
CA ILE A 97 1.84 14.83 -14.02
C ILE A 97 3.25 14.28 -14.09
N MET A 98 4.13 15.02 -14.77
CA MET A 98 5.53 14.67 -14.98
C MET A 98 6.43 15.70 -14.28
N ILE A 99 7.33 15.24 -13.42
CA ILE A 99 8.21 16.09 -12.63
C ILE A 99 9.69 15.81 -12.95
N GLY A 100 10.40 16.87 -13.33
CA GLY A 100 11.85 16.89 -13.43
C GLY A 100 12.49 17.26 -12.08
N LEU A 101 12.96 16.25 -11.34
CA LEU A 101 13.38 16.37 -9.93
C LEU A 101 14.53 17.36 -9.70
N ASP A 102 15.48 17.44 -10.63
CA ASP A 102 16.66 18.33 -10.55
C ASP A 102 16.44 19.73 -11.17
N GLY A 103 15.37 19.91 -11.94
CA GLY A 103 15.12 21.11 -12.74
C GLY A 103 13.96 21.98 -12.26
N LYS A 104 13.22 21.54 -11.23
CA LYS A 104 12.00 22.23 -10.76
C LYS A 104 10.98 22.43 -11.90
N HIS A 105 10.89 21.42 -12.76
CA HIS A 105 10.09 21.43 -13.96
C HIS A 105 8.86 20.54 -13.78
N ILE A 106 7.67 21.07 -14.06
CA ILE A 106 6.41 20.32 -14.05
C ILE A 106 5.78 20.39 -15.43
N TRP A 107 5.32 19.24 -15.88
CA TRP A 107 4.48 19.09 -17.07
C TRP A 107 3.23 18.32 -16.70
N ALA A 108 2.16 18.56 -17.44
CA ALA A 108 0.95 17.77 -17.36
C ALA A 108 0.37 17.56 -18.76
N SER A 109 -0.38 16.48 -18.91
CA SER A 109 -1.08 16.12 -20.13
C SER A 109 -2.10 15.03 -19.79
N ALA A 110 -3.17 14.96 -20.55
CA ALA A 110 -4.19 13.95 -20.36
C ALA A 110 -3.67 12.56 -20.74
N GLY A 111 -4.09 11.53 -20.01
CA GLY A 111 -3.54 10.18 -20.19
C GLY A 111 -3.80 9.58 -21.58
N GLN A 112 -4.90 9.91 -22.23
CA GLN A 112 -5.21 9.49 -23.61
C GLN A 112 -4.23 10.07 -24.65
N GLU A 113 -3.55 11.18 -24.35
CA GLU A 113 -2.51 11.71 -25.24
C GLU A 113 -1.22 10.87 -25.16
N MET A 114 -1.07 10.04 -24.12
CA MET A 114 0.11 9.23 -23.86
C MET A 114 0.01 7.85 -24.51
N SER A 115 0.04 7.83 -25.84
CA SER A 115 0.06 6.57 -26.60
C SER A 115 1.43 5.87 -26.58
N SER A 116 2.51 6.59 -26.29
CA SER A 116 3.86 6.04 -26.26
C SER A 116 4.22 5.45 -24.89
N LYS A 117 5.08 4.42 -24.89
CA LYS A 117 5.65 3.89 -23.64
C LYS A 117 6.61 4.85 -22.97
N GLU A 118 7.17 5.79 -23.72
CA GLU A 118 8.16 6.74 -23.22
C GLU A 118 7.95 8.13 -23.83
N LEU A 119 8.29 9.17 -23.08
CA LEU A 119 8.31 10.56 -23.54
C LEU A 119 9.63 11.21 -23.13
N TRP A 120 10.24 11.90 -24.09
CA TRP A 120 11.44 12.69 -23.89
C TRP A 120 11.08 14.17 -23.97
N ILE A 121 11.39 14.92 -22.91
CA ILE A 121 11.18 16.36 -22.86
C ILE A 121 12.52 17.05 -22.68
N THR A 122 12.96 17.73 -23.73
CA THR A 122 14.08 18.67 -23.67
C THR A 122 13.55 20.06 -23.37
N VAL A 123 14.05 20.70 -22.31
CA VAL A 123 13.64 22.06 -21.94
C VAL A 123 13.84 23.04 -23.11
N GLY A 124 12.83 23.86 -23.39
CA GLY A 124 12.77 24.80 -24.50
C GLY A 124 12.20 24.22 -25.80
N CYS A 125 11.94 22.91 -25.90
CA CYS A 125 11.33 22.32 -27.09
C CYS A 125 9.81 22.57 -27.16
N LYS A 126 9.20 22.21 -28.30
CA LYS A 126 7.73 22.29 -28.47
C LYS A 126 6.97 21.46 -27.42
N SER A 127 7.45 20.25 -27.13
CA SER A 127 6.82 19.40 -26.11
C SER A 127 6.91 20.02 -24.71
N ASP A 128 8.04 20.68 -24.39
CA ASP A 128 8.21 21.39 -23.13
C ASP A 128 7.18 22.52 -23.00
N THR A 129 7.18 23.43 -23.96
CA THR A 129 6.33 24.63 -23.95
C THR A 129 4.84 24.30 -23.95
N SER A 130 4.40 23.30 -24.71
CA SER A 130 2.99 22.91 -24.79
C SER A 130 2.44 22.20 -23.54
N ARG A 131 3.29 21.62 -22.70
CA ARG A 131 2.87 20.83 -21.51
C ARG A 131 3.26 21.46 -20.20
N ARG A 132 4.03 22.54 -20.23
CA ARG A 132 4.59 23.18 -19.04
C ARG A 132 3.45 23.68 -18.15
N VAL A 133 3.48 23.28 -16.88
CA VAL A 133 2.54 23.78 -15.87
C VAL A 133 3.25 24.80 -14.99
N MET A 134 2.76 26.04 -15.00
CA MET A 134 3.31 27.14 -14.20
C MET A 134 2.59 27.27 -12.86
N ASP A 135 1.27 27.06 -12.84
CA ASP A 135 0.45 26.99 -11.63
C ASP A 135 -0.28 25.65 -11.60
N LEU A 136 0.21 24.75 -10.76
CA LEU A 136 -0.33 23.41 -10.65
C LEU A 136 -1.77 23.40 -10.12
N GLY A 137 -2.10 24.27 -9.17
CA GLY A 137 -3.44 24.27 -8.58
C GLY A 137 -4.49 24.71 -9.61
N SER A 138 -4.26 25.84 -10.27
CA SER A 138 -5.18 26.34 -11.30
C SER A 138 -5.34 25.37 -12.47
N HIS A 139 -4.25 24.71 -12.90
CA HIS A 139 -4.32 23.69 -13.95
C HIS A 139 -5.13 22.46 -13.52
N SER A 140 -4.91 21.96 -12.30
CA SER A 140 -5.68 20.83 -11.77
C SER A 140 -7.17 21.15 -11.62
N VAL A 141 -7.54 22.38 -11.25
CA VAL A 141 -8.95 22.81 -11.22
C VAL A 141 -9.55 22.79 -12.63
N ALA A 142 -8.86 23.33 -13.62
CA ALA A 142 -9.35 23.32 -15.00
C ALA A 142 -9.56 21.89 -15.53
N CYS A 143 -8.64 20.96 -15.22
CA CYS A 143 -8.82 19.54 -15.55
C CYS A 143 -9.96 18.89 -14.76
N PHE A 144 -10.13 19.26 -13.48
CA PHE A 144 -11.22 18.74 -12.66
C PHE A 144 -12.59 19.18 -13.20
N GLU A 145 -12.71 20.39 -13.73
CA GLU A 145 -13.95 20.91 -14.33
C GLU A 145 -14.28 20.27 -15.69
N ASP A 146 -13.31 19.66 -16.38
CA ASP A 146 -13.53 18.94 -17.65
C ASP A 146 -13.80 17.45 -17.41
N GLU A 147 -14.98 17.14 -16.88
CA GLU A 147 -15.43 15.75 -16.62
C GLU A 147 -15.53 14.89 -17.89
N SER A 148 -15.63 15.53 -19.07
CA SER A 148 -15.68 14.81 -20.34
C SER A 148 -14.33 14.17 -20.68
N GLU A 149 -13.25 14.84 -20.30
CA GLU A 149 -11.88 14.39 -20.48
C GLU A 149 -11.35 13.61 -19.26
N PHE A 150 -11.78 14.01 -18.07
CA PHE A 150 -11.30 13.49 -16.79
C PHE A 150 -12.45 13.05 -15.88
N PRO A 151 -12.95 11.81 -16.01
CA PRO A 151 -13.98 11.30 -15.13
C PRO A 151 -13.49 11.29 -13.67
N HIS A 152 -14.35 11.74 -12.76
CA HIS A 152 -14.06 11.69 -11.33
C HIS A 152 -14.26 10.27 -10.82
N VAL A 153 -13.45 9.89 -9.83
CA VAL A 153 -13.54 8.57 -9.19
C VAL A 153 -13.43 8.73 -7.69
N SER A 154 -14.11 7.83 -6.96
CA SER A 154 -13.94 7.74 -5.51
C SER A 154 -12.55 7.19 -5.14
N ILE A 155 -12.11 7.41 -3.89
CA ILE A 155 -10.87 6.80 -3.37
C ILE A 155 -10.89 5.27 -3.53
N ALA A 156 -12.00 4.63 -3.17
CA ALA A 156 -12.15 3.18 -3.23
C ALA A 156 -12.04 2.66 -4.68
N GLU A 157 -12.71 3.34 -5.62
CA GLU A 157 -12.64 3.00 -7.03
C GLU A 157 -11.21 3.18 -7.58
N ALA A 158 -10.57 4.32 -7.30
CA ALA A 158 -9.21 4.60 -7.76
C ALA A 158 -8.21 3.54 -7.27
N MET A 159 -8.33 3.11 -6.01
CA MET A 159 -7.49 2.04 -5.47
C MET A 159 -7.72 0.69 -6.17
N LEU A 160 -8.96 0.39 -6.57
CA LEU A 160 -9.33 -0.84 -7.29
C LEU A 160 -8.92 -0.83 -8.76
N GLN A 161 -8.62 0.34 -9.33
CA GLN A 161 -7.97 0.45 -10.63
C GLN A 161 -6.49 0.04 -10.53
N CYS A 162 -6.23 -1.23 -10.25
CA CYS A 162 -4.88 -1.80 -10.20
C CYS A 162 -4.80 -3.07 -11.06
N ALA A 163 -3.59 -3.62 -11.20
CA ALA A 163 -3.44 -4.92 -11.87
C ALA A 163 -4.21 -6.02 -11.11
N ASP A 164 -4.75 -7.00 -11.83
CA ASP A 164 -5.68 -8.00 -11.26
C ASP A 164 -5.09 -8.76 -10.06
N ASN A 165 -3.77 -8.97 -10.04
CA ASN A 165 -3.09 -9.63 -8.93
C ASN A 165 -3.05 -8.79 -7.64
N HIS A 166 -3.33 -7.50 -7.71
CA HIS A 166 -3.38 -6.58 -6.56
C HIS A 166 -4.79 -6.22 -6.12
N LYS A 167 -5.81 -6.39 -6.98
CA LYS A 167 -7.22 -6.10 -6.65
C LYS A 167 -7.67 -6.79 -5.37
N LEU A 168 -7.25 -8.04 -5.18
CA LEU A 168 -7.55 -8.82 -3.97
C LEU A 168 -6.95 -8.19 -2.70
N GLU A 169 -5.71 -7.71 -2.78
CA GLU A 169 -5.01 -7.11 -1.64
C GLU A 169 -5.65 -5.76 -1.29
N VAL A 170 -6.02 -4.96 -2.30
CA VAL A 170 -6.75 -3.70 -2.13
C VAL A 170 -8.13 -3.93 -1.52
N ALA A 171 -8.92 -4.86 -2.07
CA ALA A 171 -10.26 -5.15 -1.56
C ALA A 171 -10.22 -5.61 -0.09
N ALA A 172 -9.28 -6.49 0.24
CA ALA A 172 -9.08 -6.94 1.61
C ALA A 172 -8.66 -5.79 2.54
N HIS A 173 -7.79 -4.88 2.07
CA HIS A 173 -7.38 -3.73 2.85
C HIS A 173 -8.56 -2.77 3.13
N LEU A 174 -9.41 -2.48 2.14
CA LEU A 174 -10.58 -1.62 2.32
C LEU A 174 -11.56 -2.22 3.35
N LEU A 175 -11.80 -3.52 3.28
CA LEU A 175 -12.61 -4.22 4.30
C LEU A 175 -11.92 -4.22 5.66
N PHE A 176 -10.58 -4.34 5.70
CA PHE A 176 -9.84 -4.27 6.95
C PHE A 176 -9.95 -2.90 7.61
N ASP A 177 -9.83 -1.81 6.84
CA ASP A 177 -9.98 -0.46 7.34
C ASP A 177 -11.40 -0.20 7.90
N GLN A 178 -12.43 -0.69 7.20
CA GLN A 178 -13.82 -0.63 7.70
C GLN A 178 -14.01 -1.42 9.00
N LEU A 179 -13.43 -2.61 9.10
CA LEU A 179 -13.46 -3.45 10.30
C LEU A 179 -12.76 -2.76 11.49
N ILE A 180 -11.58 -2.18 11.25
CA ILE A 180 -10.80 -1.45 12.26
C ILE A 180 -11.54 -0.19 12.71
N SER A 181 -12.10 0.57 11.78
CA SER A 181 -12.90 1.77 12.06
C SER A 181 -14.15 1.44 12.89
N SER A 182 -14.80 0.30 12.62
CA SER A 182 -15.94 -0.19 13.40
C SER A 182 -15.57 -0.54 14.85
N ALA A 183 -14.29 -0.80 15.11
CA ALA A 183 -13.73 -1.02 16.44
C ALA A 183 -13.21 0.27 17.11
N ASP A 184 -13.51 1.45 16.54
CA ASP A 184 -13.05 2.75 17.01
C ASP A 184 -11.51 2.87 17.01
N LEU A 185 -10.87 2.13 16.11
CA LEU A 185 -9.43 2.16 15.85
C LEU A 185 -9.17 2.86 14.51
N CYS A 186 -7.91 3.20 14.24
CA CYS A 186 -7.54 3.91 13.00
C CYS A 186 -6.42 3.17 12.28
N LEU A 187 -6.70 2.72 11.06
CA LEU A 187 -5.68 2.20 10.15
C LEU A 187 -5.12 3.34 9.31
N ARG A 188 -3.81 3.32 9.06
CA ARG A 188 -3.12 4.31 8.24
C ARG A 188 -2.11 3.63 7.35
N TYR A 189 -1.82 4.22 6.20
CA TYR A 189 -0.69 3.76 5.40
C TYR A 189 0.65 4.24 5.96
N PRO A 190 1.70 3.42 5.83
CA PRO A 190 3.05 3.90 6.08
C PRO A 190 3.44 4.94 5.03
N THR A 191 4.20 5.95 5.46
CA THR A 191 4.75 6.98 4.56
C THR A 191 5.90 6.43 3.69
N VAL A 192 6.49 5.31 4.10
CA VAL A 192 7.63 4.67 3.43
C VAL A 192 7.13 3.64 2.41
N HIS A 193 7.47 3.86 1.14
CA HIS A 193 7.13 2.96 0.04
C HIS A 193 7.93 1.66 0.10
N GLN A 194 7.31 0.57 -0.37
CA GLN A 194 7.94 -0.76 -0.50
C GLN A 194 8.55 -1.27 0.82
N SER A 195 7.92 -0.93 1.94
CA SER A 195 8.31 -1.43 3.24
C SER A 195 7.80 -2.86 3.45
N ALA A 196 8.22 -3.50 4.54
CA ALA A 196 7.67 -4.79 4.98
C ALA A 196 6.37 -4.64 5.79
N VAL A 197 5.80 -3.44 5.77
CA VAL A 197 4.62 -3.00 6.49
C VAL A 197 3.69 -2.43 5.44
N ASP A 198 2.45 -2.91 5.41
CA ASP A 198 1.42 -2.38 4.50
C ASP A 198 0.57 -1.32 5.21
N SER A 199 0.44 -1.43 6.54
CA SER A 199 -0.37 -0.54 7.37
C SER A 199 0.19 -0.28 8.76
N LEU A 200 -0.19 0.86 9.32
CA LEU A 200 0.04 1.27 10.69
C LEU A 200 -1.30 1.35 11.41
N LEU A 201 -1.48 0.52 12.42
CA LEU A 201 -2.68 0.55 13.27
C LEU A 201 -2.40 1.43 14.48
N ALA A 202 -3.11 2.56 14.57
CA ALA A 202 -3.01 3.48 15.68
C ALA A 202 -3.89 3.04 16.85
N ILE A 203 -3.26 2.84 18.01
CA ILE A 203 -3.90 2.39 19.25
C ILE A 203 -3.65 3.46 20.32
N VAL A 204 -4.71 3.95 20.95
CA VAL A 204 -4.61 4.86 22.10
C VAL A 204 -4.48 4.02 23.35
N ASN A 205 -3.40 4.20 24.10
CA ASN A 205 -3.21 3.48 25.36
C ASN A 205 -3.93 4.16 26.53
N VAL A 206 -3.81 3.58 27.72
CA VAL A 206 -4.41 4.11 28.97
C VAL A 206 -3.92 5.49 29.37
N ASN A 207 -2.74 5.94 28.91
CA ASN A 207 -2.21 7.26 29.21
C ASN A 207 -2.54 8.31 28.12
N GLY A 208 -3.33 7.92 27.12
CA GLY A 208 -3.73 8.77 26.01
C GLY A 208 -2.67 8.90 24.90
N SER A 209 -1.51 8.24 25.01
CA SER A 209 -0.51 8.25 23.95
C SER A 209 -0.87 7.27 22.84
N ILE A 210 -0.51 7.64 21.60
CA ILE A 210 -0.77 6.85 20.40
C ILE A 210 0.42 5.95 20.15
N MET A 211 0.18 4.65 20.16
CA MET A 211 1.12 3.63 19.69
C MET A 211 0.73 3.22 18.26
N ASN A 212 1.72 3.06 17.38
CA ASN A 212 1.49 2.54 16.03
C ASN A 212 2.02 1.11 15.95
N LEU A 213 1.11 0.17 15.73
CA LEU A 213 1.45 -1.22 15.44
C LEU A 213 1.72 -1.39 13.94
N ARG A 214 2.84 -1.99 13.57
CA ARG A 214 3.21 -2.24 12.17
C ARG A 214 2.54 -3.51 11.69
N VAL A 215 1.64 -3.39 10.73
CA VAL A 215 0.86 -4.50 10.19
C VAL A 215 1.36 -4.86 8.79
N GLN A 216 1.71 -6.13 8.60
CA GLN A 216 1.87 -6.73 7.28
C GLN A 216 0.56 -7.41 6.90
N GLU A 217 0.04 -7.08 5.72
CA GLU A 217 -1.23 -7.61 5.22
C GLU A 217 -0.98 -8.68 4.17
N LYS A 218 -1.87 -9.69 4.12
CA LYS A 218 -1.89 -10.73 3.08
C LYS A 218 -3.32 -11.13 2.82
N ALA A 219 -3.76 -11.16 1.56
CA ALA A 219 -5.12 -11.57 1.20
C ALA A 219 -5.11 -12.79 0.29
N ARG A 220 -5.94 -13.80 0.53
CA ARG A 220 -5.97 -15.03 -0.28
C ARG A 220 -7.37 -15.58 -0.48
N HIS A 221 -7.65 -16.01 -1.70
CA HIS A 221 -8.74 -16.93 -2.00
C HIS A 221 -8.38 -18.38 -1.64
N PRO A 222 -9.38 -19.24 -1.35
CA PRO A 222 -9.14 -20.66 -1.20
C PRO A 222 -8.59 -21.24 -2.50
N ARG A 223 -7.57 -22.10 -2.41
CA ARG A 223 -7.06 -22.78 -3.58
C ARG A 223 -8.12 -23.76 -4.10
N ARG A 224 -8.47 -23.65 -5.38
CA ARG A 224 -9.50 -24.48 -6.04
C ARG A 224 -9.36 -25.99 -5.82
N THR A 225 -8.13 -26.50 -5.66
CA THR A 225 -7.87 -27.95 -5.60
C THR A 225 -8.08 -28.58 -4.22
N ASP A 226 -7.94 -27.80 -3.14
CA ASP A 226 -7.89 -28.35 -1.79
C ASP A 226 -8.45 -27.40 -0.70
N ALA A 227 -9.08 -26.30 -1.13
CA ALA A 227 -9.62 -25.24 -0.29
C ALA A 227 -8.62 -24.60 0.70
N ARG A 228 -7.31 -24.83 0.54
CA ARG A 228 -6.30 -24.28 1.44
C ARG A 228 -5.97 -22.84 1.09
N TYR A 229 -5.64 -22.07 2.12
CA TYR A 229 -5.15 -20.70 1.99
C TYR A 229 -3.63 -20.71 2.16
N MET A 230 -2.90 -20.16 1.19
CA MET A 230 -1.44 -20.16 1.15
C MET A 230 -0.89 -18.73 1.14
N VAL A 231 -0.22 -18.35 2.23
CA VAL A 231 0.39 -17.04 2.38
C VAL A 231 1.90 -17.17 2.23
N ALA A 232 2.46 -16.42 1.27
CA ALA A 232 3.91 -16.37 1.10
C ALA A 232 4.52 -15.42 2.15
N MET A 233 5.32 -15.98 3.05
CA MET A 233 6.06 -15.24 4.08
C MET A 233 7.40 -14.79 3.50
N LYS A 234 7.34 -13.82 2.60
CA LYS A 234 8.50 -13.24 1.93
C LYS A 234 8.28 -11.75 1.61
N LYS A 235 9.39 -10.99 1.60
CA LYS A 235 9.45 -9.58 1.20
C LYS A 235 10.31 -9.39 -0.05
N GLN A 236 10.14 -8.28 -0.75
CA GLN A 236 11.01 -7.91 -1.87
C GLN A 236 12.38 -7.46 -1.35
N GLY A 237 13.44 -8.10 -1.83
CA GLY A 237 14.84 -7.76 -1.55
C GLY A 237 15.52 -7.00 -2.69
N GLY A 238 14.74 -6.47 -3.66
CA GLY A 238 15.26 -5.85 -4.87
C GLY A 238 16.07 -6.85 -5.69
N ALA A 239 17.36 -6.56 -5.92
CA ALA A 239 18.25 -7.40 -6.71
C ALA A 239 18.51 -8.80 -6.10
N MET A 240 18.25 -8.98 -4.80
CA MET A 240 18.34 -10.29 -4.14
C MET A 240 17.09 -11.16 -4.33
N GLY A 241 16.08 -10.66 -5.06
CA GLY A 241 14.81 -11.34 -5.23
C GLY A 241 14.02 -11.40 -3.93
N ASN A 242 13.35 -12.51 -3.67
CA ASN A 242 12.50 -12.66 -2.49
C ASN A 242 13.34 -13.04 -1.25
N LEU A 243 13.17 -12.29 -0.16
CA LEU A 243 13.82 -12.53 1.12
C LEU A 243 12.81 -12.96 2.19
N ALA A 244 13.31 -13.62 3.24
CA ALA A 244 12.52 -13.88 4.43
C ALA A 244 12.20 -12.57 5.17
N TYR A 245 11.11 -12.58 5.93
CA TYR A 245 10.88 -11.54 6.94
C TYR A 245 11.82 -11.75 8.13
N ASN A 246 12.17 -10.65 8.79
CA ASN A 246 12.91 -10.58 10.05
C ASN A 246 11.96 -10.18 11.18
N GLU A 247 12.36 -10.45 12.42
CA GLU A 247 11.54 -10.18 13.63
C GLU A 247 11.17 -8.70 13.77
N ASN A 248 12.03 -7.81 13.27
CA ASN A 248 11.83 -6.37 13.35
C ASN A 248 11.15 -5.77 12.11
N ASP A 249 10.69 -6.57 11.15
CA ASP A 249 10.07 -6.02 9.93
C ASP A 249 8.65 -5.48 10.19
N PHE A 250 7.84 -6.19 10.99
CA PHE A 250 6.48 -5.83 11.35
C PHE A 250 6.12 -6.47 12.71
N ASP A 251 5.04 -6.01 13.33
CA ASP A 251 4.62 -6.47 14.67
C ASP A 251 3.46 -7.49 14.58
N LEU A 252 2.59 -7.32 13.58
CA LEU A 252 1.39 -8.13 13.37
C LEU A 252 1.24 -8.53 11.90
N LEU A 253 0.98 -9.81 11.64
CA LEU A 253 0.49 -10.29 10.35
C LEU A 253 -1.05 -10.31 10.38
N ALA A 254 -1.69 -9.57 9.49
CA ALA A 254 -3.11 -9.68 9.21
C ALA A 254 -3.32 -10.45 7.90
N ALA A 255 -3.78 -11.70 7.99
CA ALA A 255 -4.02 -12.56 6.84
C ALA A 255 -5.52 -12.77 6.59
N PHE A 256 -6.02 -12.18 5.51
CA PHE A 256 -7.42 -12.15 5.11
C PHE A 256 -7.79 -13.32 4.20
N LEU A 257 -8.88 -14.00 4.53
CA LEU A 257 -9.45 -15.10 3.77
C LEU A 257 -10.65 -14.57 2.98
N MET A 258 -10.49 -14.50 1.67
CA MET A 258 -11.47 -13.89 0.77
C MET A 258 -12.22 -14.96 -0.02
N ASP A 259 -13.51 -14.79 -0.25
CA ASP A 259 -14.31 -15.60 -1.16
C ASP A 259 -15.30 -14.71 -1.91
N GLU A 260 -15.26 -14.74 -3.24
CA GLU A 260 -16.09 -13.86 -4.12
C GLU A 260 -16.16 -12.40 -3.62
N ASP A 261 -15.00 -11.80 -3.34
CA ASP A 261 -14.82 -10.44 -2.81
C ASP A 261 -15.36 -10.18 -1.38
N GLN A 262 -15.85 -11.21 -0.70
CA GLN A 262 -16.27 -11.14 0.70
C GLN A 262 -15.18 -11.64 1.66
N LEU A 263 -15.03 -10.95 2.79
CA LEU A 263 -14.11 -11.36 3.84
C LEU A 263 -14.73 -12.45 4.71
N GLN A 264 -14.29 -13.68 4.54
CA GLN A 264 -14.79 -14.84 5.29
C GLN A 264 -14.18 -14.92 6.69
N GLY A 265 -12.93 -14.48 6.85
CA GLY A 265 -12.23 -14.50 8.14
C GLY A 265 -10.84 -13.90 8.05
N ALA A 266 -10.22 -13.70 9.20
CA ALA A 266 -8.88 -13.13 9.28
C ALA A 266 -8.05 -13.82 10.38
N PHE A 267 -6.75 -13.96 10.14
CA PHE A 267 -5.78 -14.32 11.16
C PHE A 267 -4.97 -13.10 11.55
N PHE A 268 -4.89 -12.81 12.84
CA PHE A 268 -4.10 -11.73 13.43
C PHE A 268 -2.96 -12.33 14.25
N ILE A 269 -1.86 -12.66 13.57
CA ILE A 269 -0.76 -13.44 14.17
C ILE A 269 0.39 -12.50 14.53
N PRO A 270 0.74 -12.39 15.83
CA PRO A 270 1.86 -11.57 16.26
C PRO A 270 3.19 -12.14 15.75
N THR A 271 4.15 -11.27 15.46
CA THR A 271 5.47 -11.68 14.97
C THR A 271 6.18 -12.70 15.88
N PRO A 272 6.15 -12.58 17.22
CA PRO A 272 6.70 -13.60 18.12
C PRO A 272 6.18 -15.02 17.87
N ALA A 273 4.87 -15.21 17.67
CA ALA A 273 4.30 -16.51 17.32
C ALA A 273 4.80 -17.02 15.95
N LEU A 274 4.97 -16.11 14.98
CA LEU A 274 5.57 -16.46 13.68
C LEU A 274 7.04 -16.86 13.81
N VAL A 275 7.80 -16.27 14.73
CA VAL A 275 9.19 -16.64 15.03
C VAL A 275 9.25 -18.01 15.69
N GLU A 276 8.43 -18.25 16.71
CA GLU A 276 8.34 -19.53 17.42
C GLU A 276 8.06 -20.70 16.46
N HIS A 277 7.12 -20.51 15.54
CA HIS A 277 6.79 -21.50 14.52
C HIS A 277 7.69 -21.43 13.26
N GLY A 278 8.71 -20.57 13.27
CA GLY A 278 9.78 -20.48 12.28
C GLY A 278 9.37 -19.93 10.91
N PHE A 279 8.32 -19.12 10.82
CA PHE A 279 7.88 -18.45 9.59
C PHE A 279 8.62 -17.12 9.33
N VAL A 280 9.25 -16.56 10.36
CA VAL A 280 10.14 -15.39 10.31
C VAL A 280 11.58 -15.85 10.60
N GLY A 281 12.58 -15.20 9.98
CA GLY A 281 14.01 -15.49 10.20
C GLY A 281 14.75 -15.95 8.94
N LYS A 282 15.43 -17.10 8.99
CA LYS A 282 16.52 -17.43 8.04
C LYS A 282 16.11 -17.67 6.59
N LYS A 283 14.88 -18.15 6.32
CA LYS A 283 14.45 -18.54 4.97
C LYS A 283 12.99 -18.20 4.74
N ALA A 284 12.68 -17.68 3.54
CA ALA A 284 11.32 -17.45 3.10
C ALA A 284 10.52 -18.76 3.09
N LYS A 285 9.33 -18.74 3.69
CA LYS A 285 8.45 -19.90 3.82
C LYS A 285 7.06 -19.58 3.32
N THR A 286 6.23 -20.62 3.18
CA THR A 286 4.80 -20.47 2.94
C THR A 286 4.07 -20.89 4.20
N LEU A 287 3.22 -20.01 4.71
CA LEU A 287 2.28 -20.27 5.79
C LEU A 287 0.99 -20.82 5.18
N TYR A 288 0.62 -22.03 5.57
CA TYR A 288 -0.69 -22.60 5.27
C TYR A 288 -1.63 -22.22 6.40
N LEU A 289 -2.77 -21.63 6.06
CA LEU A 289 -3.79 -21.20 7.02
C LEU A 289 -4.98 -22.16 6.96
N TYR A 290 -5.44 -22.58 8.13
CA TYR A 290 -6.53 -23.54 8.28
C TYR A 290 -7.64 -22.96 9.18
N PRO A 291 -8.62 -22.22 8.61
CA PRO A 291 -9.77 -21.77 9.38
C PRO A 291 -10.62 -22.96 9.86
N PRO A 292 -11.55 -22.78 10.82
CA PRO A 292 -12.36 -23.86 11.39
C PRO A 292 -13.14 -24.70 10.37
N TRP A 293 -13.54 -24.10 9.24
CA TRP A 293 -14.26 -24.79 8.16
C TRP A 293 -13.36 -25.54 7.17
N CYS A 294 -12.03 -25.39 7.26
CA CYS A 294 -11.07 -26.00 6.34
C CYS A 294 -9.93 -26.68 7.10
N LEU A 295 -10.25 -27.54 8.06
CA LEU A 295 -9.22 -28.25 8.83
C LEU A 295 -8.49 -29.33 8.01
N PRO A 296 -7.18 -29.56 8.25
CA PRO A 296 -6.43 -30.63 7.60
C PRO A 296 -7.05 -32.02 7.87
N LYS A 297 -7.03 -32.93 6.88
CA LYS A 297 -7.50 -34.31 7.10
C LYS A 297 -6.58 -35.13 8.02
N ARG A 298 -5.26 -34.91 7.94
CA ARG A 298 -4.26 -35.66 8.71
C ARG A 298 -4.10 -35.07 10.11
N GLN A 299 -4.19 -35.92 11.13
CA GLN A 299 -4.11 -35.52 12.54
C GLN A 299 -2.82 -34.76 12.88
N SER A 300 -1.66 -35.25 12.43
CA SER A 300 -0.38 -34.57 12.64
C SER A 300 -0.31 -33.16 12.02
N THR A 301 -1.05 -32.92 10.93
CA THR A 301 -1.14 -31.59 10.34
C THR A 301 -2.11 -30.70 11.12
N LYS A 302 -3.22 -31.25 11.64
CA LYS A 302 -4.11 -30.52 12.55
C LYS A 302 -3.35 -30.05 13.79
N GLU A 303 -2.64 -30.94 14.47
CA GLU A 303 -1.85 -30.64 15.66
C GLU A 303 -0.77 -29.58 15.39
N LYS A 304 -0.06 -29.71 14.26
CA LYS A 304 0.97 -28.73 13.87
C LYS A 304 0.43 -27.32 13.64
N HIS A 305 -0.84 -27.18 13.25
CA HIS A 305 -1.44 -25.91 12.85
C HIS A 305 -2.54 -25.42 13.78
N SER A 306 -2.87 -26.15 14.86
CA SER A 306 -3.97 -25.81 15.76
C SER A 306 -3.78 -24.46 16.45
N TRP A 307 -2.52 -24.09 16.72
CA TRP A 307 -2.14 -22.80 17.32
C TRP A 307 -2.67 -21.59 16.52
N GLN A 308 -2.88 -21.73 15.21
CA GLN A 308 -3.37 -20.64 14.36
C GLN A 308 -4.78 -20.20 14.76
N LEU A 309 -5.59 -21.12 15.28
CA LEU A 309 -6.98 -20.85 15.65
C LEU A 309 -7.08 -19.89 16.84
N ASP A 310 -6.05 -19.83 17.69
CA ASP A 310 -5.97 -18.87 18.79
C ASP A 310 -5.92 -17.42 18.29
N PHE A 311 -5.52 -17.23 17.03
CA PHE A 311 -5.37 -15.95 16.34
C PHE A 311 -6.44 -15.68 15.28
N PHE A 312 -7.46 -16.54 15.20
CA PHE A 312 -8.48 -16.48 14.16
C PHE A 312 -9.70 -15.65 14.58
N LEU A 313 -10.25 -14.90 13.61
CA LEU A 313 -11.50 -14.16 13.68
C LEU A 313 -12.42 -14.62 12.55
N ASP A 314 -13.58 -15.19 12.89
CA ASP A 314 -14.62 -15.59 11.93
C ASP A 314 -15.43 -14.36 11.50
N LEU A 315 -15.54 -14.14 10.19
CA LEU A 315 -16.21 -12.99 9.61
C LEU A 315 -17.28 -13.39 8.59
N ARG A 316 -17.65 -14.68 8.48
CA ARG A 316 -18.64 -15.17 7.49
C ARG A 316 -20.04 -14.58 7.66
N GLY A 317 -20.34 -13.97 8.80
CA GLY A 317 -21.59 -13.23 9.05
C GLY A 317 -21.52 -11.74 8.73
N TRP A 318 -20.33 -11.22 8.37
CA TRP A 318 -20.11 -9.80 8.14
C TRP A 318 -19.88 -9.51 6.65
N ASN A 319 -20.65 -8.59 6.09
CA ASN A 319 -20.63 -8.28 4.65
C ASN A 319 -19.95 -6.95 4.31
N GLY A 320 -19.25 -6.31 5.26
CA GLY A 320 -18.60 -5.01 5.06
C GLY A 320 -19.52 -3.80 5.22
N SER A 321 -20.82 -3.94 4.97
CA SER A 321 -21.77 -2.80 4.92
C SER A 321 -22.36 -2.39 6.28
N GLN A 322 -22.27 -3.26 7.28
CA GLN A 322 -22.87 -3.06 8.60
C GLN A 322 -21.81 -3.09 9.69
N LYS A 323 -22.09 -2.52 10.86
CA LYS A 323 -21.21 -2.67 12.02
C LYS A 323 -21.18 -4.17 12.42
N PRO A 324 -20.00 -4.79 12.60
CA PRO A 324 -19.92 -6.16 13.09
C PRO A 324 -20.57 -6.32 14.46
N GLU A 325 -20.98 -7.56 14.77
CA GLU A 325 -21.51 -7.92 16.09
C GLU A 325 -20.52 -7.54 17.21
N PRO A 326 -21.00 -7.10 18.40
CA PRO A 326 -20.12 -6.68 19.50
C PRO A 326 -19.06 -7.73 19.88
N GLU A 327 -19.43 -9.02 19.87
CA GLU A 327 -18.52 -10.13 20.17
C GLU A 327 -17.35 -10.23 19.18
N VAL A 328 -17.59 -9.96 17.90
CA VAL A 328 -16.56 -9.93 16.85
C VAL A 328 -15.60 -8.77 17.11
N LEU A 329 -16.11 -7.59 17.46
CA LEU A 329 -15.30 -6.41 17.77
C LEU A 329 -14.48 -6.59 19.05
N GLU A 330 -15.05 -7.21 20.09
CA GLU A 330 -14.33 -7.56 21.32
C GLU A 330 -13.20 -8.56 21.03
N ARG A 331 -13.49 -9.60 20.25
CA ARG A 331 -12.50 -10.60 19.84
C ARG A 331 -11.38 -9.96 19.02
N LEU A 332 -11.70 -9.11 18.06
CA LEU A 332 -10.71 -8.36 17.26
C LEU A 332 -9.79 -7.53 18.16
N ARG A 333 -10.34 -6.75 19.10
CA ARG A 333 -9.54 -5.97 20.05
C ARG A 333 -8.64 -6.86 20.89
N SER A 334 -9.15 -7.99 21.39
CA SER A 334 -8.36 -8.96 22.15
C SER A 334 -7.17 -9.51 21.34
N LEU A 335 -7.38 -9.85 20.06
CA LEU A 335 -6.32 -10.32 19.17
C LEU A 335 -5.23 -9.28 18.92
N ILE A 336 -5.63 -8.02 18.71
CA ILE A 336 -4.71 -6.90 18.53
C ILE A 336 -3.91 -6.64 19.81
N LEU A 337 -4.57 -6.59 20.98
CA LEU A 337 -3.92 -6.31 22.26
C LEU A 337 -2.92 -7.40 22.66
N ARG A 338 -3.22 -8.68 22.40
CA ARG A 338 -2.26 -9.78 22.63
C ARG A 338 -0.95 -9.57 21.88
N SER A 339 -0.98 -8.91 20.72
CA SER A 339 0.22 -8.62 19.94
C SER A 339 1.12 -7.57 20.61
N LEU A 340 0.56 -6.73 21.50
CA LEU A 340 1.30 -5.71 22.24
C LEU A 340 2.02 -6.27 23.47
N ASP A 341 1.40 -7.23 24.16
CA ASP A 341 1.97 -7.83 25.38
C ASP A 341 3.28 -8.54 25.07
N ASP A 342 3.34 -9.26 23.95
CA ASP A 342 4.56 -9.97 23.51
C ASP A 342 5.68 -9.00 23.06
N THR A 343 5.30 -7.84 22.52
CA THR A 343 6.24 -6.79 22.09
C THR A 343 6.84 -6.05 23.30
N SER A 344 6.06 -5.87 24.36
CA SER A 344 6.50 -5.22 25.60
C SER A 344 7.44 -6.11 26.41
N ALA A 345 7.21 -7.42 26.41
CA ALA A 345 8.10 -8.40 27.04
C ALA A 345 9.50 -8.42 26.40
N THR A 346 9.58 -8.21 25.09
CA THR A 346 10.86 -8.15 24.36
C THR A 346 11.58 -6.80 24.53
N ALA A 347 10.86 -5.69 24.65
CA ALA A 347 11.46 -4.38 24.94
C ALA A 347 12.13 -4.29 26.33
N ASN A 348 11.64 -5.06 27.31
CA ASN A 348 12.21 -5.13 28.66
C ASN A 348 13.37 -6.13 28.80
N LEU A 349 13.69 -6.89 27.75
CA LEU A 349 14.83 -7.81 27.70
C LEU A 349 16.05 -7.22 26.97
N GLY A 350 16.05 -5.91 26.72
CA GLY A 350 17.18 -5.15 26.19
C GLY A 350 18.35 -5.05 27.18
N VAL A 351 19.08 -6.16 27.28
CA VAL A 351 20.51 -6.29 27.62
C VAL A 351 21.34 -6.07 26.35
#